data_AF-A0A1Z9RP33-F1
#
_entry.id   AF-A0A1Z9RP33-F1
#
_cell.length_a   1.000
_cell.length_b   1.000
_cell.length_c   1.000
_cell.angle_alpha   90.00
_cell.angle_beta   90.00
_cell.angle_gamma   90.00
#
_symmetry.space_group_name_H-M   'P 1'
#
loop_
_entity.id
_entity.type
_entity.pdbx_description
1 polymer ?
#
loop_
_entity_poly.entity_id
_entity_poly.type
_entity_poly.pdbx_seq_one_letter_code
_entity_poly.pdbx_strand_id
1 'polypeptide(L)' 'MRVSNIKIIEDNVSSVSCSGDSKTGTHPQIFLKVNDEDGSVECYYCGKKFIRKSKFKKK' A
#
# COMPACT_ATOMS: atom_id res chain seq x y z
N MET A 1 -13.37 0.94 14.07
CA MET A 1 -13.97 0.75 12.73
C MET A 1 -12.87 0.41 11.73
N ARG A 2 -13.00 -0.69 10.98
CA ARG A 2 -12.01 -1.17 10.00
C ARG A 2 -12.08 -0.32 8.74
N VAL A 3 -11.31 0.76 8.68
CA VAL A 3 -11.09 1.47 7.42
C VAL A 3 -10.06 0.66 6.64
N SER A 4 -10.52 -0.15 5.68
CA SER A 4 -9.67 -0.87 4.74
C SER A 4 -8.90 0.15 3.90
N ASN A 5 -7.74 0.58 4.39
CA ASN A 5 -6.91 1.61 3.75
C ASN A 5 -6.07 0.98 2.63
N ILE A 6 -6.76 0.35 1.67
CA ILE A 6 -6.14 -0.43 0.60
C ILE A 6 -6.02 0.45 -0.65
N LYS A 7 -4.81 0.59 -1.18
CA LYS A 7 -4.52 1.25 -2.45
C LYS A 7 -4.06 0.23 -3.48
N ILE A 8 -4.77 0.17 -4.60
CA ILE A 8 -4.43 -0.76 -5.67
C ILE A 8 -3.36 -0.10 -6.56
N ILE A 9 -2.28 -0.81 -6.84
CA ILE A 9 -1.17 -0.36 -7.68
C ILE A 9 -1.04 -1.23 -8.94
N GLU A 10 -0.37 -0.69 -9.95
CA GLU A 10 -0.08 -1.42 -11.20
C GLU A 10 0.93 -2.55 -10.94
N ASP A 11 0.85 -3.64 -11.71
CA ASP A 11 1.73 -4.79 -11.53
C ASP A 11 3.19 -4.54 -11.89
N ASN A 12 3.45 -3.51 -12.72
CA ASN A 12 4.81 -3.12 -13.10
C ASN A 12 5.52 -2.32 -11.99
N VAL A 13 4.85 -2.02 -10.87
CA VAL A 13 5.38 -1.22 -9.77
C VAL A 13 5.93 -2.14 -8.67
N SER A 14 7.26 -2.18 -8.55
CA SER A 14 7.97 -2.91 -7.49
C SER A 14 8.16 -2.10 -6.21
N SER A 15 8.00 -0.78 -6.27
CA SER A 15 8.23 0.14 -5.15
C SER A 15 7.16 1.21 -5.11
N VAL A 16 6.56 1.43 -3.94
CA VAL A 16 5.52 2.45 -3.72
C VAL A 16 6.03 3.53 -2.78
N SER A 17 5.71 4.79 -3.08
CA SER A 17 5.94 5.89 -2.14
C SER A 17 4.71 6.12 -1.28
N CYS A 18 4.94 6.36 0.01
CA CYS A 18 3.91 6.73 0.97
C CYS A 18 4.41 7.88 1.83
N SER A 19 3.64 8.98 1.86
CA SER A 19 3.97 10.21 2.60
C SER A 19 2.96 10.52 3.71
N GLY A 20 2.12 9.54 4.06
CA GLY A 20 1.00 9.73 4.97
C GLY A 20 -0.13 10.58 4.40
N ASP A 21 -1.24 10.61 5.11
CA ASP A 21 -2.40 11.44 4.75
C ASP A 21 -2.98 12.09 6.00
N SER A 22 -3.75 13.17 5.83
CA SER A 22 -4.46 13.83 6.93
C SER A 22 -5.41 12.92 7.71
N LYS A 23 -5.80 11.76 7.13
CA LYS A 23 -6.69 10.77 7.76
C LYS A 23 -5.97 9.69 8.56
N THR A 24 -4.74 9.34 8.18
CA THR A 24 -3.99 8.19 8.70
C THR A 24 -2.75 8.60 9.48
N GLY A 25 -2.39 9.88 9.44
CA GLY A 25 -1.20 10.43 10.06
C GLY A 25 -0.20 10.89 9.01
N THR A 26 0.32 12.11 9.18
CA THR A 26 1.41 12.64 8.35
C THR A 26 2.73 12.04 8.80
N HIS A 27 3.48 11.43 7.87
CA HIS A 27 4.79 10.87 8.14
C HIS A 27 5.76 11.24 7.00
N PRO A 28 7.08 11.15 7.21
CA PRO A 28 8.06 11.36 6.15
C PRO A 28 7.79 10.47 4.94
N GLN A 29 8.09 10.95 3.74
CA GLN A 29 7.98 10.15 2.53
C GLN A 29 8.91 8.95 2.63
N ILE A 30 8.32 7.75 2.60
CA ILE A 30 9.04 6.48 2.58
C ILE A 30 8.75 5.71 1.30
N PHE A 31 9.66 4.82 0.95
CA PHE A 31 9.52 3.90 -0.16
C PHE A 31 9.40 2.49 0.37
N LEU A 32 8.28 1.82 0.07
CA LEU A 32 8.06 0.43 0.42
C LEU A 32 8.23 -0.43 -0.82
N LYS A 33 9.01 -1.51 -0.69
CA LYS A 33 9.14 -2.51 -1.73
C LYS A 33 7.94 -3.45 -1.68
N VAL A 34 7.26 -3.60 -2.80
CA VAL A 34 6.14 -4.53 -2.94
C VAL A 34 6.71 -5.92 -3.16
N ASN A 35 6.36 -6.85 -2.28
CA ASN A 35 6.87 -8.22 -2.40
C ASN A 35 6.26 -8.89 -3.66
N ASP A 36 7.09 -9.51 -4.50
CA ASP A 36 6.60 -10.12 -5.76
C ASP A 36 5.74 -11.37 -5.50
N GLU A 37 5.97 -12.06 -4.39
CA GLU A 37 5.25 -13.27 -4.00
C GLU A 37 3.82 -12.96 -3.54
N ASP A 38 3.67 -12.13 -2.51
CA ASP A 38 2.37 -11.67 -1.99
C ASP A 38 1.70 -10.62 -2.88
N GLY A 39 2.48 -9.87 -3.67
CA GLY A 39 2.01 -8.72 -4.45
C GLY A 39 1.36 -7.64 -3.61
N SER A 40 1.69 -7.55 -2.32
CA SER A 40 1.19 -6.53 -1.42
C SER A 40 2.23 -6.09 -0.40
N VAL A 41 2.08 -4.87 0.12
CA VAL A 41 2.92 -4.30 1.17
C VAL A 41 2.10 -3.35 2.04
N GLU A 42 2.39 -3.28 3.33
CA GLU A 42 1.69 -2.41 4.28
C GLU A 42 2.63 -1.35 4.82
N CYS A 43 2.17 -0.10 4.87
CA CYS A 43 2.90 0.99 5.47
C CYS A 43 2.81 0.91 7.00
N TYR A 44 3.96 0.74 7.67
CA TYR A 44 4.06 0.66 9.12
C TYR A 44 3.69 1.95 9.86
N TYR A 45 3.67 3.10 9.17
CA TYR A 45 3.32 4.39 9.78
C TYR A 45 1.81 4.64 9.75
N CYS A 46 1.19 4.52 8.58
CA CYS A 46 -0.19 4.91 8.35
C CYS A 46 -1.17 3.72 8.20
N GLY A 47 -0.65 2.49 8.23
CA GLY A 47 -1.44 1.26 8.04
C GLY A 47 -2.03 1.11 6.63
N LYS A 48 -1.57 1.90 5.65
CA LYS A 48 -2.04 1.84 4.26
C LYS A 48 -1.45 0.62 3.57
N LYS A 49 -2.31 -0.24 3.04
CA LYS A 49 -1.91 -1.46 2.32
C LYS A 49 -1.93 -1.22 0.83
N PHE A 50 -0.83 -1.50 0.15
CA PHE A 50 -0.70 -1.42 -1.29
C PHE A 50 -0.79 -2.83 -1.85
N ILE A 51 -1.65 -3.06 -2.84
CA ILE A 51 -1.87 -4.38 -3.44
C ILE A 51 -1.81 -4.24 -4.96
N ARG A 52 -1.09 -5.13 -5.63
CA ARG A 52 -1.04 -5.19 -7.10
C ARG A 52 -2.41 -5.55 -7.69
N LYS A 53 -2.78 -4.90 -8.80
CA LYS A 53 -4.03 -5.15 -9.53
C LYS A 53 -4.24 -6.65 -9.80
N SER A 54 -3.23 -7.37 -10.28
CA SER A 54 -3.38 -8.80 -10.61
C SER A 54 -3.63 -9.70 -9.39
N LYS A 55 -3.22 -9.26 -8.20
CA LYS A 55 -3.41 -10.01 -6.94
C LYS A 55 -4.67 -9.59 -6.19
N PHE A 56 -5.21 -8.41 -6.48
CA PHE A 56 -6.48 -7.94 -5.91
C PHE A 56 -7.68 -8.61 -6.59
N LYS A 57 -8.00 -9.86 -6.20
CA LYS A 57 -9.26 -10.51 -6.59
C LYS A 57 -10.41 -9.95 -5.76
N LYS A 58 -11.23 -9.08 -6.37
CA LYS A 58 -12.59 -8.79 -5.88
C LYS A 58 -13.40 -10.08 -6.04
N LYS A 59 -13.75 -10.72 -4.93
CA LYS A 59 -14.76 -11.79 -4.88
C LYS A 59 -16.13 -11.17 -4.66
#